data_AF-A0AA42CR01-F1
#
_entry.id   AF-A0AA42CR01-F1
#
_cell.length_a   1.000
_cell.length_b   1.000
_cell.length_c   1.000
_cell.angle_alpha   90.00
_cell.angle_beta   90.00
_cell.angle_gamma   90.00
#
_symmetry.space_group_name_H-M   'P 1'
#
loop_
_entity.id
_entity.type
_entity.pdbx_description
1 polymer ?
#
loop_
_entity_poly.entity_id
_entity_poly.type
_entity_poly.pdbx_seq_one_letter_code
_entity_poly.pdbx_strand_id
1 'polypeptide(L)'
;IHPEKWMWHIVGDHEKRAFIGTKAQAVLDTIAAHYNEISTCLSEDRYSYKPIFMRSQDGETSAEDWANGFHGAMRLGLDHWKPVFETFDVAAPVMTILVHCTDPDGISIYGDEIQNILPDHLKDRWMVIREAVHAVFDQCAPLRAATAESGARTA
;
A
#
# COMPACT_ATOMS: atom_id res chain seq x y z
N ILE A 1 -8.13 -8.77 -3.27
CA ILE A 1 -7.22 -9.58 -4.11
C ILE A 1 -6.72 -10.75 -3.25
N HIS A 2 -6.74 -12.00 -3.77
CA HIS A 2 -6.30 -13.17 -2.99
C HIS A 2 -4.78 -13.12 -2.68
N PRO A 3 -4.32 -13.51 -1.48
CA PRO A 3 -2.90 -13.51 -1.11
C PRO A 3 -1.95 -14.18 -2.11
N GLU A 4 -2.36 -15.30 -2.69
CA GLU A 4 -1.58 -15.99 -3.71
C GLU A 4 -1.31 -15.16 -4.97
N LYS A 5 -2.12 -14.13 -5.25
CA LYS A 5 -1.88 -13.25 -6.40
C LYS A 5 -0.78 -12.24 -6.11
N TRP A 6 -0.72 -11.66 -4.92
CA TRP A 6 0.25 -10.60 -4.62
C TRP A 6 1.55 -11.12 -4.00
N MET A 7 1.52 -12.26 -3.29
CA MET A 7 2.69 -12.80 -2.58
C MET A 7 3.90 -13.02 -3.50
N TRP A 8 3.67 -13.55 -4.70
CA TRP A 8 4.75 -13.84 -5.65
C TRP A 8 5.33 -12.58 -6.32
N HIS A 9 4.59 -11.46 -6.33
CA HIS A 9 5.16 -10.19 -6.76
C HIS A 9 6.18 -9.63 -5.76
N ILE A 10 6.07 -10.00 -4.47
CA ILE A 10 6.99 -9.57 -3.42
C ILE A 10 8.22 -10.48 -3.37
N VAL A 11 8.00 -11.80 -3.35
CA VAL A 11 9.07 -12.79 -3.15
C VAL A 11 9.79 -13.14 -4.47
N GLY A 12 9.12 -12.91 -5.61
CA GLY A 12 9.64 -13.24 -6.93
C GLY A 12 9.24 -14.66 -7.38
N ASP A 13 8.95 -14.80 -8.67
CA ASP A 13 8.44 -16.03 -9.26
C ASP A 13 9.39 -17.24 -9.18
N HIS A 14 10.69 -16.99 -8.97
CA HIS A 14 11.71 -18.02 -8.86
C HIS A 14 11.56 -18.87 -7.57
N GLU A 15 10.99 -18.29 -6.51
CA GLU A 15 10.76 -18.97 -5.23
C GLU A 15 9.53 -19.90 -5.25
N LYS A 16 8.68 -19.82 -6.30
CA LYS A 16 7.53 -20.74 -6.47
C LYS A 16 7.93 -22.23 -6.48
N ARG A 17 9.19 -22.54 -6.75
CA ARG A 17 9.71 -23.92 -6.85
C ARG A 17 10.44 -24.40 -5.60
N ALA A 18 10.70 -23.52 -4.63
CA ALA A 18 11.43 -23.85 -3.41
C ALA A 18 10.46 -24.26 -2.28
N PHE A 19 9.73 -25.37 -2.44
CA PHE A 19 8.63 -25.72 -1.50
C PHE A 19 9.04 -26.63 -0.33
N ILE A 20 8.51 -26.25 0.85
CA ILE A 20 8.35 -26.92 2.16
C ILE A 20 9.63 -27.18 2.99
N GLY A 21 9.67 -26.57 4.18
CA GLY A 21 10.73 -26.78 5.20
C GLY A 21 12.00 -25.95 5.00
N THR A 22 12.02 -25.05 4.02
CA THR A 22 13.17 -24.20 3.68
C THR A 22 13.04 -22.80 4.27
N LYS A 23 14.11 -21.99 4.20
CA LYS A 23 14.08 -20.56 4.55
C LYS A 23 12.98 -19.78 3.79
N ALA A 24 12.61 -20.21 2.59
CA ALA A 24 11.55 -19.59 1.80
C ALA A 24 10.17 -19.71 2.48
N GLN A 25 9.86 -20.85 3.12
CA GLN A 25 8.62 -21.00 3.87
C GLN A 25 8.54 -20.02 5.04
N ALA A 26 9.63 -19.88 5.81
CA ALA A 26 9.68 -18.93 6.93
C ALA A 26 9.48 -17.47 6.47
N VAL A 27 10.00 -17.11 5.30
CA VAL A 27 9.77 -15.78 4.69
C VAL A 27 8.29 -15.60 4.34
N LEU A 28 7.67 -16.57 3.66
CA LEU A 28 6.25 -16.52 3.28
C LEU A 28 5.35 -16.42 4.52
N ASP A 29 5.62 -17.22 5.55
CA ASP A 29 4.87 -17.21 6.81
C ASP A 29 5.01 -15.86 7.53
N THR A 30 6.21 -15.28 7.52
CA THR A 30 6.46 -13.95 8.11
C THR A 30 5.69 -12.86 7.37
N ILE A 31 5.70 -12.87 6.04
CA ILE A 31 4.95 -11.89 5.23
C ILE A 31 3.45 -12.05 5.47
N ALA A 32 2.94 -13.28 5.49
CA ALA A 32 1.53 -13.55 5.75
C ALA A 32 1.11 -13.13 7.16
N ALA A 33 1.94 -13.38 8.17
CA ALA A 33 1.71 -12.95 9.54
C ALA A 33 1.64 -11.42 9.64
N HIS A 34 2.59 -10.71 9.03
CA HIS A 34 2.60 -9.24 9.05
C HIS A 34 1.42 -8.64 8.26
N TYR A 35 1.03 -9.24 7.14
CA TYR A 35 -0.18 -8.86 6.41
C TYR A 35 -1.45 -8.97 7.28
N ASN A 36 -1.59 -10.08 8.01
CA ASN A 36 -2.72 -10.29 8.92
C ASN A 36 -2.68 -9.28 10.07
N GLU A 37 -1.51 -9.03 10.65
CA GLU A 37 -1.32 -8.02 11.69
C GLU A 37 -1.77 -6.63 11.22
N ILE A 38 -1.34 -6.19 10.03
CA ILE A 38 -1.78 -4.91 9.45
C ILE A 38 -3.30 -4.90 9.21
N SER A 39 -3.86 -6.00 8.70
CA SER A 39 -5.29 -6.10 8.39
C SER A 39 -6.15 -6.03 9.66
N THR A 40 -5.76 -6.75 10.72
CA THR A 40 -6.40 -6.70 12.03
C THR A 40 -6.23 -5.31 12.65
N CYS A 41 -5.01 -4.77 12.62
CA CYS A 41 -4.72 -3.42 13.10
C CYS A 41 -5.63 -2.37 12.46
N LEU A 42 -5.72 -2.32 11.12
CA LEU A 42 -6.55 -1.34 10.43
C LEU A 42 -8.06 -1.53 10.69
N SER A 43 -8.52 -2.76 10.97
CA SER A 43 -9.94 -3.03 11.20
C SER A 43 -10.39 -2.85 12.65
N GLU A 44 -9.52 -3.15 13.62
CA GLU A 44 -9.87 -3.17 15.05
C GLU A 44 -9.30 -1.98 15.83
N ASP A 45 -8.04 -1.59 15.58
CA ASP A 45 -7.36 -0.47 16.24
C ASP A 45 -6.49 0.30 15.24
N ARG A 46 -7.13 0.96 14.27
CA ARG A 46 -6.40 1.66 13.19
C ARG A 46 -5.38 2.68 13.70
N TYR A 47 -5.62 3.27 14.87
CA TYR A 47 -4.69 4.22 15.46
C TYR A 47 -3.42 3.56 16.02
N SER A 48 -3.32 2.23 16.05
CA SER A 48 -2.05 1.55 16.33
C SER A 48 -1.18 1.36 15.09
N TYR A 49 -1.73 1.54 13.87
CA TYR A 49 -0.98 1.35 12.62
C TYR A 49 0.19 2.32 12.51
N LYS A 50 1.36 1.79 12.14
CA LYS A 50 2.58 2.55 11.89
C LYS A 50 3.27 2.03 10.62
N PRO A 51 3.42 2.85 9.57
CA PRO A 51 4.23 2.47 8.42
C PRO A 51 5.70 2.31 8.81
N ILE A 52 6.37 1.34 8.19
CA ILE A 52 7.80 1.09 8.36
C ILE A 52 8.52 1.77 7.21
N PHE A 53 9.35 2.76 7.53
CA PHE A 53 10.12 3.53 6.55
C PHE A 53 11.59 3.17 6.61
N MET A 54 12.25 3.26 5.46
CA MET A 54 13.69 3.13 5.38
C MET A 54 14.36 4.39 5.93
N ARG A 55 15.53 4.19 6.53
CA ARG A 55 16.37 5.28 7.02
C ARG A 55 17.75 5.20 6.38
N SER A 56 18.25 6.35 5.93
CA SER A 56 19.63 6.48 5.48
C SER A 56 20.60 6.31 6.65
N GLN A 57 21.88 6.11 6.33
CA GLN A 57 22.94 6.07 7.34
C GLN A 57 23.05 7.39 8.13
N ASP A 58 22.67 8.51 7.50
CA ASP A 58 22.66 9.84 8.11
C ASP A 58 21.40 10.08 8.98
N GLY A 59 20.50 9.10 9.07
CA GLY A 59 19.29 9.14 9.88
C GLY A 59 18.07 9.74 9.19
N GLU A 60 18.20 10.15 7.92
CA GLU A 60 17.09 10.68 7.12
C GLU A 60 16.08 9.58 6.82
N THR A 61 14.80 9.88 7.00
CA THR A 61 13.72 8.91 6.77
C THR A 61 13.17 9.09 5.36
N SER A 62 13.17 8.01 4.59
CA SER A 62 12.59 7.98 3.24
C SER A 62 11.29 7.18 3.22
N ALA A 63 10.26 7.79 2.62
CA ALA A 63 8.97 7.14 2.35
C ALA A 63 8.93 6.40 1.01
N GLU A 64 9.98 6.55 0.19
CA GLU A 64 10.01 6.14 -1.21
C GLU A 64 9.69 4.65 -1.39
N ASP A 65 10.45 3.77 -0.74
CA ASP A 65 10.25 2.31 -0.85
C ASP A 65 8.85 1.88 -0.41
N TRP A 66 8.32 2.53 0.63
CA TRP A 66 6.97 2.26 1.12
C TRP A 66 5.92 2.69 0.10
N ALA A 67 6.04 3.89 -0.46
CA ALA A 67 5.12 4.43 -1.46
C ALA A 67 5.17 3.62 -2.77
N ASN A 68 6.37 3.25 -3.22
CA ASN A 68 6.58 2.38 -4.37
C ASN A 68 5.94 1.00 -4.16
N GLY A 69 6.03 0.43 -2.95
CA GLY A 69 5.34 -0.80 -2.58
C GLY A 69 3.81 -0.67 -2.65
N PHE A 70 3.25 0.42 -2.12
CA PHE A 70 1.82 0.71 -2.21
C PHE A 70 1.36 0.85 -3.66
N HIS A 71 2.05 1.65 -4.47
CA HIS A 71 1.76 1.83 -5.89
C HIS A 71 1.88 0.51 -6.67
N GLY A 72 2.90 -0.31 -6.39
CA GLY A 72 3.05 -1.65 -6.96
C GLY A 72 1.86 -2.55 -6.66
N ALA A 73 1.36 -2.54 -5.42
CA ALA A 73 0.17 -3.28 -5.02
C ALA A 73 -1.11 -2.75 -5.69
N MET A 74 -1.27 -1.43 -5.83
CA MET A 74 -2.38 -0.84 -6.59
C MET A 74 -2.41 -1.35 -8.03
N ARG A 75 -1.24 -1.46 -8.66
CA ARG A 75 -1.09 -1.91 -10.05
C ARG A 75 -1.60 -3.32 -10.30
N LEU A 76 -1.70 -4.17 -9.28
CA LEU A 76 -2.29 -5.50 -9.36
C LEU A 76 -3.81 -5.50 -9.62
N GLY A 77 -4.45 -4.35 -9.46
CA GLY A 77 -5.90 -4.22 -9.66
C GLY A 77 -6.35 -2.79 -9.89
N LEU A 78 -5.70 -2.04 -10.79
CA LEU A 78 -5.99 -0.62 -11.06
C LEU A 78 -7.47 -0.33 -11.32
N ASP A 79 -8.20 -1.25 -11.95
CA ASP A 79 -9.63 -1.07 -12.20
C ASP A 79 -10.45 -0.86 -10.92
N HIS A 80 -10.06 -1.48 -9.80
CA HIS A 80 -10.73 -1.30 -8.51
C HIS A 80 -10.45 0.08 -7.88
N TRP A 81 -9.40 0.77 -8.32
CA TRP A 81 -9.02 2.08 -7.81
C TRP A 81 -9.66 3.23 -8.57
N LYS A 82 -10.24 2.98 -9.76
CA LYS A 82 -10.90 4.02 -10.58
C LYS A 82 -11.91 4.87 -9.78
N PRO A 83 -12.81 4.30 -8.94
CA PRO A 83 -13.76 5.10 -8.17
C PRO A 83 -13.11 6.08 -7.19
N VAL A 84 -11.92 5.75 -6.68
CA VAL A 84 -11.18 6.62 -5.75
C VAL A 84 -10.68 7.89 -6.44
N PHE A 85 -10.48 7.85 -7.75
CA PHE A 85 -9.98 8.97 -8.54
C PHE A 85 -11.09 9.80 -9.21
N GLU A 86 -12.37 9.57 -8.89
CA GLU A 86 -13.49 10.32 -9.49
C GLU A 86 -13.59 11.77 -9.01
N THR A 87 -13.19 12.04 -7.76
CA THR A 87 -13.19 13.38 -7.18
C THR A 87 -11.88 13.66 -6.44
N PHE A 88 -11.50 14.94 -6.37
CA PHE A 88 -10.25 15.35 -5.72
C PHE A 88 -10.22 14.97 -4.24
N ASP A 89 -11.30 15.19 -3.50
CA ASP A 89 -11.37 14.93 -2.06
C ASP A 89 -11.19 13.43 -1.74
N VAL A 90 -11.69 12.56 -2.62
CA VAL A 90 -11.53 11.12 -2.47
C VAL A 90 -10.12 10.68 -2.92
N ALA A 91 -9.59 11.29 -3.97
CA ALA A 91 -8.26 10.99 -4.48
C ALA A 91 -7.12 11.51 -3.59
N ALA A 92 -7.35 12.59 -2.83
CA ALA A 92 -6.29 13.33 -2.12
C ALA A 92 -5.44 12.44 -1.20
N PRO A 93 -6.01 11.56 -0.35
CA PRO A 93 -5.19 10.65 0.47
C PRO A 93 -4.32 9.69 -0.36
N VAL A 94 -4.83 9.15 -1.46
CA VAL A 94 -4.03 8.30 -2.34
C VAL A 94 -2.93 9.11 -3.00
N MET A 95 -3.23 10.32 -3.49
CA MET A 95 -2.22 11.20 -4.09
C MET A 95 -1.12 11.60 -3.10
N THR A 96 -1.46 11.81 -1.82
CA THR A 96 -0.48 12.04 -0.75
C THR A 96 0.49 10.87 -0.56
N ILE A 97 0.08 9.64 -0.83
CA ILE A 97 0.99 8.50 -0.87
C ILE A 97 1.80 8.50 -2.17
N LEU A 98 1.12 8.69 -3.30
CA LEU A 98 1.72 8.57 -4.63
C LEU A 98 2.79 9.63 -4.92
N VAL A 99 2.71 10.82 -4.32
CA VAL A 99 3.72 11.89 -4.50
C VAL A 99 5.13 11.46 -4.09
N HIS A 100 5.25 10.44 -3.24
CA HIS A 100 6.54 9.88 -2.79
C HIS A 100 7.06 8.76 -3.69
N CYS A 101 6.35 8.39 -4.75
CA CYS A 101 6.79 7.33 -5.65
C CYS A 101 7.86 7.81 -6.62
N THR A 102 8.90 7.02 -6.77
CA THR A 102 10.04 7.26 -7.67
C THR A 102 10.25 6.07 -8.62
N ASP A 103 10.85 6.35 -9.77
CA ASP A 103 11.39 5.31 -10.64
C ASP A 103 12.72 4.76 -10.07
N PRO A 104 13.31 3.72 -10.69
CA PRO A 104 14.58 3.15 -10.23
C PRO A 104 15.77 4.11 -10.22
N ASP A 105 15.70 5.25 -10.91
CA ASP A 105 16.71 6.30 -10.94
C ASP A 105 16.45 7.38 -9.86
N GLY A 106 15.41 7.20 -9.03
CA GLY A 106 15.02 8.12 -7.97
C GLY A 106 14.21 9.33 -8.46
N ILE A 107 13.72 9.29 -9.70
CA ILE A 107 12.94 10.39 -10.30
C ILE A 107 11.47 10.20 -9.94
N SER A 108 10.79 11.25 -9.46
CA SER A 108 9.36 11.21 -9.13
C SER A 108 8.51 10.68 -10.30
N ILE A 109 7.75 9.61 -10.07
CA ILE A 109 6.88 8.98 -11.09
C ILE A 109 5.77 9.93 -11.54
N TYR A 110 5.21 10.67 -10.59
CA TYR A 110 4.07 11.55 -10.84
C TYR A 110 4.48 13.01 -11.07
N GLY A 111 5.80 13.25 -11.11
CA GLY A 111 6.43 14.53 -11.43
C GLY A 111 5.95 15.71 -10.60
N ASP A 112 6.19 16.90 -11.14
CA ASP A 112 5.77 18.17 -10.52
C ASP A 112 4.24 18.34 -10.54
N GLU A 113 3.49 17.59 -11.34
CA GLU A 113 2.04 17.79 -11.50
C GLU A 113 1.27 17.49 -10.21
N ILE A 114 1.50 16.32 -9.59
CA ILE A 114 0.87 16.02 -8.28
C ILE A 114 1.46 16.93 -7.19
N GLN A 115 2.76 17.22 -7.27
CA GLN A 115 3.40 18.15 -6.35
C GLN A 115 2.81 19.56 -6.45
N ASN A 116 2.35 20.02 -7.62
CA ASN A 116 1.76 21.36 -7.76
C ASN A 116 0.30 21.43 -7.27
N ILE A 117 -0.37 20.29 -7.18
CA ILE A 117 -1.76 20.19 -6.73
C ILE A 117 -1.85 20.06 -5.20
N LEU A 118 -0.95 19.27 -4.59
CA LEU A 118 -0.95 19.07 -3.15
C LEU A 118 -0.41 20.31 -2.41
N PRO A 119 -0.95 20.68 -1.24
CA PRO A 119 -0.33 21.65 -0.36
C PRO A 119 1.09 21.26 0.06
N ASP A 120 2.01 22.22 0.24
CA ASP A 120 3.43 21.97 0.57
C ASP A 120 3.64 21.05 1.79
N HIS A 121 2.76 21.13 2.79
CA HIS A 121 2.83 20.31 4.00
C HIS A 121 2.56 18.81 3.74
N LEU A 122 2.02 18.45 2.57
CA LEU A 122 1.75 17.07 2.16
C LEU A 122 2.81 16.48 1.20
N LYS A 123 3.76 17.29 0.70
CA LYS A 123 4.70 16.86 -0.34
C LYS A 123 5.90 16.07 0.20
N ASP A 124 6.43 16.49 1.35
CA ASP A 124 7.72 15.99 1.88
C ASP A 124 7.65 15.46 3.31
N ARG A 125 6.45 15.05 3.77
CA ARG A 125 6.28 14.55 5.13
C ARG A 125 5.83 13.11 5.12
N TRP A 126 6.79 12.18 5.21
CA TRP A 126 6.51 10.75 5.45
C TRP A 126 5.53 10.54 6.62
N MET A 127 5.47 11.47 7.58
CA MET A 127 4.52 11.44 8.69
C MET A 127 3.05 11.42 8.23
N VAL A 128 2.70 12.10 7.12
CA VAL A 128 1.31 12.22 6.64
C VAL A 128 0.79 10.94 5.97
N ILE A 129 1.69 10.01 5.61
CA ILE A 129 1.33 8.74 5.00
C ILE A 129 0.44 7.91 5.90
N ARG A 130 0.65 7.97 7.22
CA ARG A 130 -0.17 7.22 8.17
C ARG A 130 -1.62 7.68 8.14
N GLU A 131 -1.85 8.98 8.22
CA GLU A 131 -3.19 9.56 8.14
C GLU A 131 -3.82 9.31 6.77
N ALA A 132 -3.02 9.36 5.71
CA ALA A 132 -3.46 9.01 4.36
C ALA A 132 -3.93 7.54 4.28
N VAL A 133 -3.19 6.58 4.86
CA VAL A 133 -3.60 5.17 4.91
C VAL A 133 -4.95 5.01 5.63
N HIS A 134 -5.16 5.70 6.75
CA HIS A 134 -6.45 5.64 7.45
C HIS A 134 -7.58 6.17 6.57
N ALA A 135 -7.38 7.32 5.92
CA ALA A 135 -8.38 7.90 5.04
C ALA A 135 -8.69 6.99 3.83
N VAL A 136 -7.67 6.39 3.20
CA VAL A 136 -7.85 5.40 2.12
C VAL A 136 -8.62 4.19 2.64
N PHE A 137 -8.30 3.70 3.84
CA PHE A 137 -9.01 2.57 4.44
C PHE A 137 -10.49 2.91 4.66
N ASP A 138 -10.81 4.09 5.18
CA ASP A 138 -12.19 4.52 5.42
C ASP A 138 -12.97 4.69 4.10
N GLN A 139 -12.37 5.34 3.10
CA GLN A 139 -12.96 5.54 1.77
C GLN A 139 -13.29 4.21 1.07
N CYS A 140 -12.44 3.20 1.26
CA CYS A 140 -12.65 1.88 0.68
C CYS A 140 -13.63 1.00 1.49
N ALA A 141 -14.14 1.43 2.65
CA ALA A 141 -15.04 0.63 3.47
C ALA A 141 -16.34 0.20 2.76
N PRO A 142 -17.03 1.08 2.00
CA PRO A 142 -18.23 0.69 1.25
C PRO A 142 -17.93 -0.38 0.18
N LEU A 143 -16.80 -0.26 -0.51
CA LEU A 143 -16.35 -1.25 -1.51
C LEU A 143 -16.02 -2.61 -0.86
N ARG A 144 -15.44 -2.61 0.34
CA ARG A 144 -15.19 -3.83 1.12
C ARG A 144 -16.48 -4.52 1.53
N ALA A 145 -17.47 -3.76 2.02
CA ALA A 145 -18.77 -4.29 2.42
C ALA A 145 -19.52 -4.93 1.23
N ALA A 146 -19.59 -4.23 0.09
CA ALA A 146 -20.24 -4.74 -1.11
C ALA A 146 -19.60 -6.04 -1.64
N THR A 147 -18.27 -6.16 -1.54
CA THR A 147 -17.54 -7.38 -1.93
C THR A 147 -17.86 -8.56 -1.00
N ALA A 148 -17.95 -8.32 0.31
CA ALA A 148 -18.29 -9.35 1.30
C ALA A 148 -19.71 -9.89 1.10
N GLU A 149 -20.69 -9.01 0.83
CA GLU A 149 -22.08 -9.43 0.56
C GLU A 149 -22.25 -10.16 -0.79
N SER A 150 -21.40 -9.87 -1.78
CA SER A 150 -21.41 -10.58 -3.06
C SER A 150 -20.89 -12.01 -2.90
N GLY A 151 -19.79 -12.19 -2.16
CA GLY A 151 -19.22 -13.51 -1.86
C GLY A 151 -20.12 -14.39 -0.98
N ALA A 152 -20.92 -13.79 -0.09
CA ALA A 152 -21.89 -14.51 0.74
C ALA A 152 -23.15 -14.95 -0.05
N ARG A 153 -23.45 -14.32 -1.19
CA ARG A 153 -24.60 -14.67 -2.05
C ARG A 153 -24.27 -15.74 -3.09
N THR A 154 -23.00 -16.03 -3.31
CA THR A 154 -22.51 -17.02 -4.29
C THR A 154 -21.94 -18.30 -3.65
N ALA A 155 -21.96 -18.39 -2.32
CA ALA A 155 -21.59 -19.57 -1.52
C ALA A 155 -22.83 -20.29 -0.99
#